data_AF-A0A7K1SJG3-F1
#
_entry.id   AF-A0A7K1SJG3-F1
#
_cell.length_a   1.000
_cell.length_b   1.000
_cell.length_c   1.000
_cell.angle_alpha   90.00
_cell.angle_beta   90.00
_cell.angle_gamma   90.00
#
_symmetry.space_group_name_H-M   'P 1'
#
loop_
_entity.id
_entity.type
_entity.pdbx_description
1 polymer ?
#
loop_
_entity_poly.entity_id
_entity_poly.type
_entity_poly.pdbx_seq_one_letter_code
_entity_poly.pdbx_strand_id
1 'polypeptide(L)' 'MSHPIYSEIPDTSDLTYWSIKAQDGQLRCVTFVPRDKELHQQLKRKAWAAKAPTARNRKH' A
#
# COMPACT_ATOMS: atom_id res chain seq x y z
N MET A 1 19.97 -2.74 -11.62
CA MET A 1 18.63 -2.16 -11.42
C MET A 1 18.27 -2.33 -9.96
N SER A 2 18.38 -1.26 -9.17
CA SER A 2 18.00 -1.28 -7.75
C SER A 2 16.48 -1.35 -7.66
N HIS A 3 15.95 -2.48 -7.18
CA HIS A 3 14.52 -2.61 -6.96
C HIS A 3 14.11 -1.61 -5.87
N PRO A 4 13.06 -0.80 -6.05
CA PRO A 4 12.59 0.08 -5.00
C PRO A 4 12.13 -0.76 -3.81
N ILE A 5 12.85 -0.63 -2.69
CA ILE A 5 12.45 -1.23 -1.41
C ILE A 5 11.41 -0.29 -0.81
N TYR A 6 10.14 -0.57 -1.04
CA TYR A 6 9.06 0.19 -0.43
C TYR A 6 9.04 -0.09 1.08
N SER A 7 9.19 0.95 1.89
CA SER A 7 9.06 0.89 3.36
C SER A 7 7.63 1.09 3.85
N GLU A 8 6.79 1.76 3.04
CA GLU A 8 5.39 2.07 3.30
C GLU A 8 4.59 2.05 1.98
N ILE A 9 3.25 2.07 2.08
CA ILE A 9 2.39 2.11 0.89
C ILE A 9 2.51 3.53 0.28
N PRO A 10 3.07 3.68 -0.93
CA PRO A 10 3.25 4.98 -1.56
C PRO A 10 1.91 5.52 -2.09
N ASP A 11 1.89 6.82 -2.39
CA ASP A 11 0.77 7.49 -3.04
C ASP A 11 0.41 6.83 -4.39
N THR A 12 -0.85 6.94 -4.81
CA THR A 12 -1.36 6.40 -6.08
C THR A 12 -0.67 6.96 -7.33
N SER A 13 0.12 8.03 -7.18
CA SER A 13 0.99 8.60 -8.22
C SER A 13 2.20 7.71 -8.56
N ASP A 14 2.60 6.80 -7.67
CA ASP A 14 3.73 5.90 -7.92
C ASP A 14 3.31 4.75 -8.85
N LEU A 15 3.55 4.91 -10.16
CA LEU A 15 3.20 3.92 -11.18
C LEU A 15 4.10 2.68 -11.18
N THR A 16 5.17 2.68 -10.38
CA THR A 16 6.05 1.51 -10.18
C THR A 16 5.45 0.57 -9.14
N TYR A 17 4.69 1.11 -8.19
CA TYR A 17 3.93 0.36 -7.20
C TYR A 17 2.48 0.10 -7.66
N TRP A 18 1.83 1.11 -8.21
CA TRP A 18 0.44 1.06 -8.64
C TRP A 18 0.33 0.74 -10.14
N SER A 19 -0.60 -0.14 -10.45
CA SER A 19 -1.06 -0.42 -11.81
C SER A 19 -2.41 0.25 -12.00
N ILE A 20 -2.54 0.98 -13.10
CA ILE A 20 -3.78 1.59 -13.49
C ILE A 20 -4.60 0.57 -14.27
N LYS A 21 -5.83 0.29 -13.81
CA LYS A 21 -6.82 -0.45 -14.57
C LYS A 21 -7.95 0.51 -14.94
N ALA A 22 -8.01 0.87 -16.22
CA ALA A 22 -9.19 1.49 -16.80
C ALA A 22 -10.08 0.38 -17.37
N GLN A 23 -11.39 0.47 -17.12
CA GLN A 23 -12.34 -0.40 -17.80
C GLN A 23 -12.60 0.17 -19.20
N ASP A 24 -12.48 -0.68 -20.22
CA ASP A 24 -12.67 -0.28 -21.62
C ASP A 24 -14.04 0.40 -21.80
N GLY A 25 -14.03 1.63 -22.33
CA GLY A 25 -15.23 2.46 -22.52
C GLY A 25 -15.62 3.40 -21.36
N GLN A 26 -14.97 3.33 -20.19
CA GLN A 26 -15.23 4.23 -19.06
C GLN A 26 -13.97 4.97 -18.60
N LEU A 27 -13.64 6.07 -19.28
CA LEU A 27 -12.53 6.98 -18.93
C LEU A 27 -12.65 7.59 -17.51
N ARG A 28 -13.83 7.52 -16.88
CA ARG A 28 -14.09 8.10 -15.55
C ARG A 28 -13.86 7.12 -14.39
N CYS A 29 -13.69 5.82 -14.67
CA CYS A 29 -13.52 4.80 -13.64
C CYS A 29 -12.12 4.20 -13.75
N VAL A 30 -11.16 4.88 -13.16
CA VAL A 30 -9.76 4.43 -13.09
C VAL A 30 -9.54 3.79 -11.74
N THR A 31 -9.19 2.50 -11.72
CA THR A 31 -8.88 1.78 -10.48
C THR A 31 -7.37 1.62 -10.34
N PHE A 32 -6.83 2.01 -9.18
CA PHE A 32 -5.43 1.80 -8.84
C PHE A 32 -5.31 0.49 -8.08
N VAL A 33 -4.56 -0.46 -8.64
CA VAL A 33 -4.31 -1.76 -8.02
C VAL A 33 -2.81 -1.95 -7.81
N PRO A 34 -2.35 -2.45 -6.67
CA PRO A 34 -0.92 -2.66 -6.47
C PRO A 34 -0.41 -3.73 -7.44
N ARG A 35 0.75 -3.48 -8.05
CA ARG A 35 1.44 -4.44 -8.93
C ARG A 35 1.85 -5.68 -8.15
N ASP A 36 2.40 -5.46 -6.95
CA ASP A 36 2.79 -6.52 -6.03
C ASP A 36 1.83 -6.58 -4.84
N LYS A 37 0.92 -7.55 -4.89
CA LYS A 37 -0.10 -7.74 -3.85
C LYS A 37 0.52 -8.21 -2.52
N GLU A 38 1.57 -9.01 -2.56
CA GLU A 38 2.20 -9.57 -1.36
C GLU A 38 2.92 -8.46 -0.60
N LEU A 39 3.70 -7.66 -1.33
CA LEU A 39 4.32 -6.46 -0.80
C LEU A 39 3.28 -5.50 -0.21
N HIS A 40 2.17 -5.27 -0.92
CA HIS A 40 1.09 -4.42 -0.43
C HIS A 40 0.49 -4.92 0.89
N GLN A 41 0.25 -6.22 1.01
CA GLN A 41 -0.23 -6.82 2.25
C GLN A 41 0.79 -6.72 3.39
N GLN A 42 2.09 -6.89 3.10
CA GLN A 42 3.15 -6.73 4.09
C GLN A 42 3.21 -5.31 4.63
N LEU A 43 3.16 -4.31 3.73
CA LEU A 43 3.17 -2.90 4.09
C LEU A 43 1.92 -2.49 4.88
N LYS A 44 0.74 -2.99 4.46
CA LYS A 44 -0.51 -2.78 5.20
C LYS A 44 -0.46 -3.35 6.61
N ARG A 45 0.08 -4.57 6.78
CA ARG A 45 0.28 -5.19 8.11
C ARG A 45 1.23 -4.38 8.97
N LYS A 46 2.36 -3.92 8.42
CA LYS A 46 3.32 -3.06 9.14
C LYS A 46 2.67 -1.74 9.57
N ALA A 47 1.94 -1.08 8.67
CA ALA A 47 1.25 0.18 8.98
C ALA A 47 0.17 0.00 10.06
N TRP A 48 -0.59 -1.10 10.02
CA TRP A 48 -1.57 -1.42 11.05
C TRP A 48 -0.92 -1.72 12.39
N ALA A 49 0.16 -2.49 12.42
CA ALA A 49 0.92 -2.79 13.64
C ALA A 49 1.53 -1.52 14.26
N ALA A 50 1.99 -0.57 13.44
CA ALA A 50 2.49 0.72 13.91
C ALA A 50 1.39 1.64 14.46
N LYS A 51 0.15 1.52 13.94
CA LYS A 51 -1.01 2.29 14.40
C LYS A 51 -1.76 1.65 15.57
N ALA A 52 -1.62 0.34 15.76
CA ALA A 52 -2.19 -0.33 16.91
C ALA A 52 -1.63 0.37 18.16
N PRO A 53 -2.49 0.90 19.05
CA PRO A 53 -2.00 1.41 20.31
C PRO A 53 -1.33 0.22 20.98
N THR A 54 0.00 0.26 21.09
CA THR A 54 0.72 -0.62 22.01
C THR A 54 -0.09 -0.54 23.30
N ALA A 55 -0.71 -1.65 23.71
CA ALA A 55 -1.41 -1.74 24.96
C ALA A 55 -0.36 -1.37 26.02
N ARG A 56 -0.32 -0.08 26.37
CA ARG A 56 0.65 0.48 27.27
C ARG A 56 0.27 -0.16 28.57
N ASN A 57 1.08 -1.13 28.97
CA ASN A 57 0.98 -1.82 30.23
C ASN A 57 1.17 -0.75 31.32
N ARG A 58 0.11 0.00 31.63
CA ARG A 58 0.00 0.85 32.81
C ARG A 58 -0.40 -0.08 33.94
N LYS A 59 0.59 -0.80 34.45
CA LYS A 59 0.58 -1.30 35.81
C LYS A 59 1.79 -0.68 36.49
N HIS A 60 1.56 0.40 37.23
CA HIS A 60 2.35 0.73 38.39
C HIS A 60 1.55 1.62 39.33
#